data_AF-A0A517U1R3-F1
#
_entry.id   AF-A0A517U1R3-F1
#
_cell.length_a   1.000
_cell.length_b   1.000
_cell.length_c   1.000
_cell.angle_alpha   90.00
_cell.angle_beta   90.00
_cell.angle_gamma   90.00
#
_symmetry.space_group_name_H-M   'P 1'
#
loop_
_entity.id
_entity.type
_entity.pdbx_description
1 polymer ?
#
loop_
_entity_poly.entity_id
_entity_poly.type
_entity_poly.pdbx_seq_one_letter_code
_entity_poly.pdbx_strand_id
1 'polypeptide(L)'
;MRIFFVALFVLASVENNIGRAQFATVINIPSASLPDILGSNTQVNLAAGGVIESSVSGLPYHLGQSDGSSTNIEFNVSGGTMRGTALAFAGTTVHVGGGVWNSSLQLYSGSRAFISGGNGPGLVVKDGANAIIDGGENGARVENGGKLTINGGLVNNLIGHTNSLISITGGKIGGGSEGVSINSKIDIHGGAYGKFNAYSLADVALYGGEFRLDGQLIGGLEQVGDTVAIDIPNRSVLSGTLTDGTPIVFTALKGSDGDSLAPGVLKLKATSVPPPLPADLLASRDPTPRGLREGQTLRVDAGQVLGNYFTAGRGSTLIVDPGGTVGNNLRSVAATVKISGKLNGDLVAVDGSQIELSAGSSMGSVFAQRSRLKMTGRSAFGVFLYDSTFDVERGGTVEFLRGMEGSEINVHGGRVGTIGSGSLQDTVQVNRGGVMNLFGGTLGDVSRIGGTFNLAGGTLGRFFSVDRGGVLNVSGGSFGQSLYIDSGAELNFLGTEFKLDGEPIPRLQQGVRFVLGDRGRTLSGVLADGSPFERFLSPTISAGAKVTLTLVPEPQAFSICLMAFLFGFSKRRALLACR
;
A
#
# COMPACT_ATOMS: atom_id res chain seq x y z
N MET A 1 -42.92 68.55 -3.36
CA MET A 1 -43.85 67.41 -3.52
C MET A 1 -43.26 66.26 -2.71
N ARG A 2 -43.45 66.22 -1.37
CA ARG A 2 -44.45 65.40 -0.62
C ARG A 2 -44.60 64.00 -1.25
N ILE A 3 -44.32 62.88 -0.55
CA ILE A 3 -45.07 62.25 0.56
C ILE A 3 -44.13 61.19 1.21
N PHE A 4 -43.77 61.28 2.50
CA PHE A 4 -44.30 60.54 3.65
C PHE A 4 -44.29 58.98 3.55
N PHE A 5 -43.34 58.33 4.24
CA PHE A 5 -43.60 57.07 4.96
C PHE A 5 -42.70 56.99 6.19
N VAL A 6 -43.31 57.24 7.36
CA VAL A 6 -42.77 57.01 8.68
C VAL A 6 -43.05 55.55 9.03
N ALA A 7 -42.02 54.72 9.17
CA ALA A 7 -42.13 53.38 9.72
C ALA A 7 -41.50 53.34 11.11
N LEU A 8 -42.40 53.44 12.07
CA LEU A 8 -42.34 53.09 13.48
C LEU A 8 -41.28 52.00 13.81
N PHE A 9 -40.15 52.39 14.39
CA PHE A 9 -39.25 51.47 15.08
C PHE A 9 -39.84 51.16 16.47
N VAL A 10 -40.59 50.07 16.57
CA VAL A 10 -40.92 49.46 17.86
C VAL A 10 -39.69 48.69 18.32
N LEU A 11 -39.03 49.18 19.37
CA LEU A 11 -38.12 48.40 20.19
C LEU A 11 -38.92 47.27 20.85
N ALA A 12 -39.06 46.15 20.16
CA ALA A 12 -39.29 44.87 20.81
C ALA A 12 -37.92 44.36 21.24
N SER A 13 -37.58 44.53 22.52
CA SER A 13 -36.60 43.69 23.19
C SER A 13 -37.15 42.27 23.19
N VAL A 14 -36.95 41.55 22.08
CA VAL A 14 -36.97 40.10 22.10
C VAL A 14 -35.79 39.74 22.98
N GLU A 15 -36.06 39.52 24.27
CA GLU A 15 -35.18 38.74 25.12
C GLU A 15 -34.96 37.44 24.36
N ASN A 16 -33.81 37.38 23.70
CA ASN A 16 -33.23 36.18 23.15
C ASN A 16 -32.98 35.24 24.33
N ASN A 17 -34.05 34.59 24.80
CA ASN A 17 -34.04 33.27 25.41
C ASN A 17 -33.60 32.28 24.32
N ILE A 18 -32.39 32.50 23.79
CA ILE A 18 -31.57 31.40 23.32
C ILE A 18 -31.41 30.58 24.58
N GLY A 19 -32.17 29.48 24.68
CA GLY A 19 -32.12 28.56 25.79
C GLY A 19 -30.70 28.05 25.92
N ARG A 20 -29.86 28.80 26.64
CA ARG A 20 -28.56 28.33 27.10
C ARG A 20 -28.93 27.10 27.91
N ALA A 21 -28.41 25.94 27.52
CA ALA A 21 -28.51 24.75 28.34
C ALA A 21 -28.03 25.16 29.74
N GLN A 22 -28.96 25.21 30.71
CA GLN A 22 -28.63 25.59 32.07
C GLN A 22 -28.04 24.37 32.75
N PHE A 23 -26.72 24.22 32.65
CA PHE A 23 -25.97 23.28 33.48
C PHE A 23 -25.90 23.84 34.90
N ALA A 24 -26.20 23.00 35.88
CA ALA A 24 -26.07 23.35 37.29
C ALA A 24 -24.60 23.46 37.69
N THR A 25 -23.74 22.67 37.03
CA THR A 25 -22.30 22.61 37.29
C THR A 25 -21.54 22.83 35.99
N VAL A 26 -20.58 23.75 35.99
CA VAL A 26 -19.65 23.96 34.87
C VAL A 26 -18.22 23.86 35.38
N ILE A 27 -17.43 22.92 34.86
CA ILE A 27 -16.06 22.64 35.25
C ILE A 27 -15.13 23.02 34.10
N ASN A 28 -14.23 23.98 34.31
CA ASN A 28 -13.25 24.40 33.31
C ASN A 28 -11.84 23.97 33.71
N ILE A 29 -11.15 23.21 32.86
CA ILE A 29 -9.79 22.67 33.09
C ILE A 29 -8.81 23.44 32.20
N PRO A 30 -7.69 23.97 32.72
CA PRO A 30 -6.96 23.56 33.93
C PRO A 30 -7.39 24.17 35.27
N SER A 31 -8.29 25.15 35.30
CA SER A 31 -8.60 25.90 36.53
C SER A 31 -9.33 25.09 37.62
N ALA A 32 -9.87 23.92 37.28
CA ALA A 32 -10.60 23.05 38.19
C ALA A 32 -10.12 21.60 38.07
N SER A 33 -10.30 20.82 39.13
CA SER A 33 -10.14 19.37 39.11
C SER A 33 -11.43 18.69 38.69
N LEU A 34 -11.33 17.60 37.93
CA LEU A 34 -12.47 16.77 37.57
C LEU A 34 -12.78 15.80 38.74
N PRO A 35 -14.05 15.66 39.19
CA PRO A 35 -14.42 14.58 40.10
C PRO A 35 -14.37 13.22 39.37
N ASP A 36 -14.25 12.13 40.12
CA ASP A 36 -14.17 10.77 39.55
C ASP A 36 -15.45 10.39 38.76
N ILE A 37 -16.61 10.87 39.21
CA ILE A 37 -17.92 10.65 38.57
C ILE A 37 -18.64 11.99 38.40
N LEU A 38 -19.08 12.29 37.17
CA LEU A 38 -19.92 13.45 36.88
C LEU A 38 -21.39 13.15 37.15
N GLY A 39 -22.07 14.05 37.86
CA GLY A 39 -23.51 14.01 38.06
C GLY A 39 -24.29 14.70 36.93
N SER A 40 -25.62 14.58 36.95
CA SER A 40 -26.51 15.22 35.98
C SER A 40 -26.34 16.75 35.90
N ASN A 41 -26.72 17.34 34.77
CA ASN A 41 -26.64 18.79 34.52
C ASN A 41 -25.23 19.35 34.73
N THR A 42 -24.21 18.61 34.29
CA THR A 42 -22.81 19.01 34.40
C THR A 42 -22.20 19.20 33.01
N GLN A 43 -21.56 20.35 32.81
CA GLN A 43 -20.71 20.61 31.66
C GLN A 43 -19.25 20.63 32.10
N VAL A 44 -18.38 20.01 31.32
CA VAL A 44 -16.93 20.05 31.49
C VAL A 44 -16.30 20.58 30.22
N ASN A 45 -15.38 21.53 30.37
CA ASN A 45 -14.61 22.09 29.26
C ASN A 45 -13.11 21.87 29.52
N LEU A 46 -12.51 20.98 28.74
CA LEU A 46 -11.06 20.80 28.67
C LEU A 46 -10.48 21.71 27.59
N ALA A 47 -9.74 22.73 28.02
CA ALA A 47 -9.08 23.70 27.17
C ALA A 47 -7.59 23.37 26.96
N ALA A 48 -6.94 24.11 26.06
CA ALA A 48 -5.50 24.01 25.84
C ALA A 48 -4.70 24.22 27.15
N GLY A 49 -3.66 23.42 27.36
CA GLY A 49 -2.88 23.39 28.60
C GLY A 49 -3.55 22.65 29.76
N GLY A 50 -4.85 22.36 29.67
CA GLY A 50 -5.54 21.48 30.60
C GLY A 50 -5.02 20.06 30.53
N VAL A 51 -4.86 19.42 31.69
CA VAL A 51 -4.55 18.00 31.79
C VAL A 51 -5.55 17.34 32.72
N ILE A 52 -6.24 16.33 32.20
CA ILE A 52 -6.95 15.36 33.03
C ILE A 52 -5.96 14.22 33.21
N GLU A 53 -5.27 14.18 34.36
CA GLU A 53 -4.43 13.04 34.72
C GLU A 53 -5.28 11.79 34.88
N SER A 54 -4.76 10.56 34.86
CA SER A 54 -5.60 9.43 35.30
C SER A 54 -6.01 9.66 36.76
N SER A 55 -7.16 9.17 37.21
CA SER A 55 -7.51 9.30 38.62
C SER A 55 -6.35 8.79 39.48
N VAL A 56 -6.21 9.30 40.71
CA VAL A 56 -5.11 8.92 41.61
C VAL A 56 -5.06 7.40 41.84
N SER A 57 -6.17 6.71 41.60
CA SER A 57 -6.33 5.25 41.69
C SER A 57 -6.07 4.48 40.38
N GLY A 58 -5.72 5.16 39.28
CA GLY A 58 -5.58 4.53 37.95
C GLY A 58 -6.91 4.05 37.36
N LEU A 59 -8.03 4.45 37.96
CA LEU A 59 -9.37 4.11 37.52
C LEU A 59 -9.82 5.02 36.36
N PRO A 60 -10.75 4.55 35.51
CA PRO A 60 -11.29 5.38 34.46
C PRO A 60 -12.19 6.51 35.01
N TYR A 61 -12.32 7.59 34.24
CA TYR A 61 -13.25 8.69 34.53
C TYR A 61 -14.66 8.35 34.09
N HIS A 62 -15.62 8.54 34.98
CA HIS A 62 -17.02 8.24 34.69
C HIS A 62 -17.76 9.54 34.33
N LEU A 63 -18.05 9.70 33.04
CA LEU A 63 -18.91 10.77 32.54
C LEU A 63 -20.37 10.29 32.67
N GLY A 64 -20.89 10.40 33.89
CA GLY A 64 -22.20 9.88 34.30
C GLY A 64 -22.12 8.60 35.14
N GLN A 65 -23.22 8.27 35.81
CA GLN A 65 -23.38 7.02 36.55
C GLN A 65 -23.57 5.82 35.61
N SER A 66 -22.97 4.68 35.95
CA SER A 66 -23.04 3.46 35.13
C SER A 66 -24.42 2.81 35.08
N ASP A 67 -25.30 3.15 36.01
CA ASP A 67 -26.71 2.73 36.04
C ASP A 67 -27.60 3.52 35.06
N GLY A 68 -27.05 4.53 34.40
CA GLY A 68 -27.76 5.39 33.45
C GLY A 68 -28.69 6.43 34.09
N SER A 69 -28.61 6.64 35.41
CA SER A 69 -29.41 7.66 36.12
C SER A 69 -28.99 9.09 35.83
N SER A 70 -27.77 9.28 35.31
CA SER A 70 -27.26 10.60 34.94
C SER A 70 -27.87 11.11 33.64
N THR A 71 -28.16 12.40 33.59
CA THR A 71 -28.73 13.07 32.40
C THR A 71 -28.12 14.43 32.18
N ASN A 72 -28.13 14.90 30.93
CA ASN A 72 -27.67 16.23 30.57
C ASN A 72 -26.21 16.49 31.01
N ILE A 73 -25.31 15.59 30.62
CA ILE A 73 -23.86 15.76 30.81
C ILE A 73 -23.23 16.13 29.46
N GLU A 74 -22.41 17.17 29.47
CA GLU A 74 -21.65 17.60 28.30
C GLU A 74 -20.15 17.61 28.62
N PHE A 75 -19.34 16.91 27.82
CA PHE A 75 -17.90 16.86 27.98
C PHE A 75 -17.22 17.39 26.72
N ASN A 76 -16.69 18.59 26.79
CA ASN A 76 -16.11 19.34 25.68
C ASN A 76 -14.58 19.33 25.76
N VAL A 77 -13.94 18.84 24.71
CA VAL A 77 -12.48 18.82 24.55
C VAL A 77 -12.10 19.70 23.37
N SER A 78 -11.71 20.94 23.66
CA SER A 78 -11.22 21.90 22.66
C SER A 78 -9.69 21.86 22.52
N GLY A 79 -9.00 21.30 23.51
CA GLY A 79 -7.54 21.19 23.58
C GLY A 79 -7.10 20.33 24.76
N GLY A 80 -5.85 20.48 25.18
CA GLY A 80 -5.32 19.83 26.39
C GLY A 80 -4.96 18.37 26.20
N THR A 81 -4.74 17.67 27.31
CA THR A 81 -4.40 16.23 27.33
C THR A 81 -5.34 15.47 28.28
N MET A 82 -5.95 14.39 27.80
CA MET A 82 -6.61 13.40 28.65
C MET A 82 -5.72 12.17 28.80
N ARG A 83 -5.18 11.98 30.00
CA ARG A 83 -4.39 10.82 30.40
C ARG A 83 -5.33 9.89 31.16
N GLY A 84 -5.57 8.69 30.66
CA GLY A 84 -6.53 7.74 31.25
C GLY A 84 -7.84 7.62 30.47
N THR A 85 -8.54 6.53 30.74
CA THR A 85 -9.77 6.16 30.03
C THR A 85 -10.95 6.97 30.54
N ALA A 86 -11.78 7.51 29.63
CA ALA A 86 -13.07 8.10 29.97
C ALA A 86 -14.21 7.19 29.53
N LEU A 87 -15.18 6.96 30.40
CA LEU A 87 -16.38 6.15 30.18
C LEU A 87 -17.60 7.07 30.15
N ALA A 88 -18.20 7.25 28.98
CA ALA A 88 -19.44 7.99 28.82
C ALA A 88 -20.64 7.05 28.93
N PHE A 89 -21.44 7.25 29.96
CA PHE A 89 -22.69 6.51 30.19
C PHE A 89 -23.91 7.26 29.65
N ALA A 90 -25.10 6.71 29.85
CA ALA A 90 -26.35 7.28 29.34
C ALA A 90 -26.49 8.76 29.75
N GLY A 91 -27.05 9.57 28.86
CA GLY A 91 -27.26 11.01 29.10
C GLY A 91 -26.02 11.89 28.87
N THR A 92 -24.89 11.31 28.48
CA THR A 92 -23.65 12.03 28.19
C THR A 92 -23.46 12.29 26.70
N THR A 93 -23.14 13.54 26.36
CA THR A 93 -22.67 13.95 25.05
C THR A 93 -21.22 14.42 25.14
N VAL A 94 -20.36 13.85 24.31
CA VAL A 94 -18.94 14.21 24.24
C VAL A 94 -18.67 14.97 22.94
N HIS A 95 -18.05 16.14 23.02
CA HIS A 95 -17.58 16.89 21.87
C HIS A 95 -16.06 16.99 21.90
N VAL A 96 -15.40 16.58 20.82
CA VAL A 96 -13.94 16.68 20.71
C VAL A 96 -13.56 17.46 19.45
N GLY A 97 -13.15 18.71 19.65
CA GLY A 97 -12.64 19.59 18.59
C GLY A 97 -11.12 19.63 18.50
N GLY A 98 -10.40 19.17 19.52
CA GLY A 98 -8.94 19.24 19.59
C GLY A 98 -8.33 18.42 20.72
N GLY A 99 -7.06 18.69 21.02
CA GLY A 99 -6.34 18.05 22.12
C GLY A 99 -5.79 16.66 21.80
N VAL A 100 -5.20 16.04 22.81
CA VAL A 100 -4.69 14.67 22.75
C VAL A 100 -5.35 13.84 23.84
N TRP A 101 -5.87 12.66 23.51
CA TRP A 101 -6.24 11.68 24.53
C TRP A 101 -5.36 10.45 24.40
N ASN A 102 -4.57 10.15 25.42
CA ASN A 102 -3.56 9.08 25.35
C ASN A 102 -4.13 7.69 25.64
N SER A 103 -5.42 7.58 25.90
CA SER A 103 -6.10 6.34 26.34
C SER A 103 -7.43 6.18 25.61
N SER A 104 -8.35 5.33 26.10
CA SER A 104 -9.62 5.11 25.40
C SER A 104 -10.73 6.07 25.83
N LEU A 105 -11.51 6.60 24.89
CA LEU A 105 -12.84 7.16 25.15
C LEU A 105 -13.87 6.06 24.85
N GLN A 106 -14.56 5.55 25.87
CA GLN A 106 -15.55 4.49 25.72
C GLN A 106 -16.96 5.03 25.89
N LEU A 107 -17.80 4.77 24.91
CA LEU A 107 -19.20 5.18 24.88
C LEU A 107 -20.09 3.96 25.17
N TYR A 108 -20.97 4.08 26.16
CA TYR A 108 -21.97 3.08 26.54
C TYR A 108 -23.37 3.50 26.08
N SER A 109 -24.34 2.59 26.25
CA SER A 109 -25.72 2.78 25.83
C SER A 109 -26.30 4.14 26.25
N GLY A 110 -26.92 4.84 25.30
CA GLY A 110 -27.50 6.16 25.51
C GLY A 110 -26.51 7.33 25.49
N SER A 111 -25.20 7.09 25.35
CA SER A 111 -24.20 8.15 25.16
C SER A 111 -23.93 8.45 23.68
N ARG A 112 -23.39 9.65 23.42
CA ARG A 112 -23.02 10.11 22.07
C ARG A 112 -21.68 10.82 22.05
N ALA A 113 -20.95 10.72 20.94
CA ALA A 113 -19.77 11.54 20.71
C ALA A 113 -19.72 12.17 19.32
N PHE A 114 -19.18 13.38 19.25
CA PHE A 114 -18.90 14.13 18.03
C PHE A 114 -17.42 14.52 18.02
N ILE A 115 -16.65 13.95 17.10
CA ILE A 115 -15.20 14.17 17.00
C ILE A 115 -14.90 14.91 15.70
N SER A 116 -14.63 16.21 15.80
CA SER A 116 -14.25 17.05 14.65
C SER A 116 -12.75 17.32 14.59
N GLY A 117 -11.98 16.91 15.60
CA GLY A 117 -10.53 17.10 15.66
C GLY A 117 -9.86 16.30 16.77
N GLY A 118 -8.62 16.67 17.09
CA GLY A 118 -7.80 16.02 18.12
C GLY A 118 -7.05 14.78 17.63
N ASN A 119 -6.29 14.17 18.54
CA ASN A 119 -5.56 12.94 18.33
C ASN A 119 -5.79 11.98 19.50
N GLY A 120 -6.24 10.76 19.22
CA GLY A 120 -6.12 9.73 20.24
C GLY A 120 -6.32 8.30 19.75
N PRO A 121 -5.73 7.32 20.46
CA PRO A 121 -5.48 5.99 19.93
C PRO A 121 -6.71 5.08 20.00
N GLY A 122 -7.82 5.48 20.61
CA GLY A 122 -9.00 4.62 20.73
C GLY A 122 -10.29 5.29 21.17
N LEU A 123 -11.23 5.43 20.24
CA LEU A 123 -12.66 5.54 20.52
C LEU A 123 -13.24 4.12 20.59
N VAL A 124 -13.99 3.79 21.63
CA VAL A 124 -14.74 2.52 21.73
C VAL A 124 -16.23 2.81 21.80
N VAL A 125 -17.00 2.39 20.80
CA VAL A 125 -18.45 2.62 20.72
C VAL A 125 -19.16 1.31 21.01
N LYS A 126 -19.82 1.19 22.17
CA LYS A 126 -20.50 -0.04 22.61
C LYS A 126 -22.01 -0.01 22.31
N ASP A 127 -22.70 -1.05 22.74
CA ASP A 127 -24.15 -1.24 22.51
C ASP A 127 -24.97 0.02 22.84
N GLY A 128 -25.88 0.38 21.94
CA GLY A 128 -26.75 1.55 22.06
C GLY A 128 -26.05 2.93 21.98
N ALA A 129 -24.72 2.97 21.92
CA ALA A 129 -23.95 4.20 21.77
C ALA A 129 -23.80 4.62 20.30
N ASN A 130 -23.63 5.92 20.07
CA ASN A 130 -23.45 6.47 18.73
C ASN A 130 -22.26 7.44 18.70
N ALA A 131 -21.43 7.36 17.67
CA ALA A 131 -20.37 8.34 17.46
C ALA A 131 -20.28 8.79 16.01
N ILE A 132 -19.82 10.03 15.84
CA ILE A 132 -19.51 10.64 14.54
C ILE A 132 -18.06 11.14 14.58
N ILE A 133 -17.28 10.77 13.57
CA ILE A 133 -15.92 11.28 13.34
C ILE A 133 -15.94 12.10 12.04
N ASP A 134 -15.77 13.40 12.17
CA ASP A 134 -15.66 14.37 11.06
C ASP A 134 -14.22 14.84 10.83
N GLY A 135 -13.32 14.65 11.80
CA GLY A 135 -11.94 15.10 11.74
C GLY A 135 -11.02 14.49 12.80
N GLY A 136 -9.77 14.97 12.83
CA GLY A 136 -8.73 14.47 13.75
C GLY A 136 -8.02 13.20 13.27
N GLU A 137 -7.18 12.64 14.15
CA GLU A 137 -6.50 11.36 13.96
C GLU A 137 -6.87 10.40 15.10
N ASN A 138 -7.65 9.37 14.79
CA ASN A 138 -8.34 8.58 15.81
C ASN A 138 -8.15 7.08 15.61
N GLY A 139 -8.02 6.33 16.70
CA GLY A 139 -8.35 4.91 16.71
C GLY A 139 -9.86 4.71 16.86
N ALA A 140 -10.45 3.66 16.27
CA ALA A 140 -11.87 3.39 16.48
C ALA A 140 -12.20 1.89 16.57
N ARG A 141 -12.91 1.51 17.63
CA ARG A 141 -13.46 0.18 17.84
C ARG A 141 -14.96 0.28 18.07
N VAL A 142 -15.74 -0.56 17.40
CA VAL A 142 -17.20 -0.59 17.53
C VAL A 142 -17.62 -1.98 17.99
N GLU A 143 -18.31 -2.05 19.12
CA GLU A 143 -18.64 -3.29 19.81
C GLU A 143 -20.15 -3.44 20.02
N ASN A 144 -20.64 -4.67 19.92
CA ASN A 144 -21.94 -5.11 20.45
C ASN A 144 -23.13 -4.23 20.07
N GLY A 145 -23.32 -3.85 18.80
CA GLY A 145 -24.46 -2.99 18.42
C GLY A 145 -24.19 -1.49 18.41
N GLY A 146 -22.98 -1.06 18.79
CA GLY A 146 -22.54 0.33 18.66
C GLY A 146 -22.59 0.82 17.21
N LYS A 147 -22.80 2.14 17.05
CA LYS A 147 -22.90 2.78 15.74
C LYS A 147 -21.86 3.87 15.55
N LEU A 148 -21.09 3.76 14.48
CA LEU A 148 -20.05 4.74 14.14
C LEU A 148 -20.28 5.28 12.72
N THR A 149 -20.30 6.59 12.59
CA THR A 149 -20.26 7.28 11.29
C THR A 149 -18.92 7.99 11.13
N ILE A 150 -18.25 7.82 10.00
CA ILE A 150 -16.98 8.47 9.67
C ILE A 150 -17.20 9.32 8.41
N ASN A 151 -17.20 10.63 8.57
CA ASN A 151 -17.31 11.59 7.46
C ASN A 151 -15.95 12.20 7.08
N GLY A 152 -14.97 12.18 8.00
CA GLY A 152 -13.67 12.80 7.79
C GLY A 152 -12.59 12.32 8.76
N GLY A 153 -11.44 13.01 8.76
CA GLY A 153 -10.27 12.67 9.59
C GLY A 153 -9.45 11.49 9.08
N LEU A 154 -8.48 11.07 9.88
CA LEU A 154 -7.72 9.83 9.72
C LEU A 154 -8.16 8.87 10.83
N VAL A 155 -8.71 7.71 10.47
CA VAL A 155 -9.07 6.66 11.40
C VAL A 155 -8.12 5.49 11.23
N ASN A 156 -7.19 5.34 12.17
CA ASN A 156 -6.28 4.20 12.24
C ASN A 156 -6.94 3.06 13.05
N ASN A 157 -6.57 1.80 12.81
CA ASN A 157 -7.06 0.66 13.61
C ASN A 157 -8.60 0.58 13.72
N LEU A 158 -9.32 0.77 12.62
CA LEU A 158 -10.77 0.63 12.61
C LEU A 158 -11.15 -0.85 12.81
N ILE A 159 -11.81 -1.16 13.93
CA ILE A 159 -12.21 -2.52 14.30
C ILE A 159 -13.71 -2.57 14.55
N GLY A 160 -14.43 -3.37 13.76
CA GLY A 160 -15.85 -3.69 14.01
C GLY A 160 -15.98 -5.07 14.65
N HIS A 161 -16.73 -5.19 15.74
CA HIS A 161 -17.09 -6.47 16.38
C HIS A 161 -18.57 -6.82 16.13
N THR A 162 -19.05 -7.90 16.75
CA THR A 162 -20.40 -8.43 16.62
C THR A 162 -21.48 -7.35 16.67
N ASN A 163 -22.37 -7.36 15.67
CA ASN A 163 -23.50 -6.46 15.50
C ASN A 163 -23.17 -4.96 15.37
N SER A 164 -21.89 -4.59 15.23
CA SER A 164 -21.52 -3.19 15.00
C SER A 164 -22.05 -2.68 13.66
N LEU A 165 -22.44 -1.40 13.63
CA LEU A 165 -22.87 -0.71 12.42
C LEU A 165 -21.91 0.45 12.13
N ILE A 166 -21.16 0.35 11.05
CA ILE A 166 -20.17 1.35 10.67
C ILE A 166 -20.55 1.93 9.30
N SER A 167 -20.62 3.25 9.19
CA SER A 167 -20.87 3.96 7.95
C SER A 167 -19.71 4.89 7.64
N ILE A 168 -19.10 4.76 6.47
CA ILE A 168 -17.95 5.55 6.04
C ILE A 168 -18.35 6.35 4.81
N THR A 169 -18.45 7.67 4.93
CA THR A 169 -18.81 8.58 3.83
C THR A 169 -17.63 9.44 3.37
N GLY A 170 -16.53 9.45 4.14
CA GLY A 170 -15.32 10.19 3.83
C GLY A 170 -14.18 9.90 4.80
N GLY A 171 -13.18 10.77 4.79
CA GLY A 171 -11.97 10.61 5.60
C GLY A 171 -10.96 9.64 5.00
N LYS A 172 -9.99 9.24 5.82
CA LYS A 172 -8.94 8.28 5.48
C LYS A 172 -8.98 7.15 6.50
N ILE A 173 -9.07 5.92 6.04
CA ILE A 173 -8.90 4.74 6.89
C ILE A 173 -7.46 4.27 6.74
N GLY A 174 -6.76 4.12 7.86
CA GLY A 174 -5.32 3.81 7.94
C GLY A 174 -4.91 2.46 7.31
N GLY A 175 -3.65 2.05 7.53
CA GLY A 175 -3.11 0.74 7.12
C GLY A 175 -2.69 -0.16 8.29
N GLY A 176 -3.14 0.16 9.50
CA GLY A 176 -2.77 -0.53 10.73
C GLY A 176 -3.79 -1.62 11.04
N SER A 177 -3.79 -2.73 10.31
CA SER A 177 -4.65 -3.89 10.62
C SER A 177 -6.12 -3.53 10.85
N GLU A 178 -6.72 -2.89 9.86
CA GLU A 178 -8.16 -2.66 9.78
C GLU A 178 -8.86 -4.01 9.71
N GLY A 179 -9.53 -4.42 10.78
CA GLY A 179 -10.12 -5.74 10.94
C GLY A 179 -11.59 -5.64 11.24
N VAL A 180 -12.41 -5.96 10.26
CA VAL A 180 -13.86 -6.04 10.38
C VAL A 180 -14.20 -7.48 10.79
N SER A 181 -14.53 -7.66 12.06
CA SER A 181 -14.78 -8.98 12.67
C SER A 181 -16.18 -9.52 12.38
N ILE A 182 -16.44 -10.73 12.85
CA ILE A 182 -17.67 -11.50 12.68
C ILE A 182 -18.93 -10.67 12.99
N ASN A 183 -19.97 -10.82 12.16
CA ASN A 183 -21.29 -10.20 12.31
C ASN A 183 -21.31 -8.66 12.41
N SER A 184 -20.29 -7.97 11.94
CA SER A 184 -20.31 -6.52 11.80
C SER A 184 -20.83 -6.12 10.41
N LYS A 185 -21.53 -4.98 10.34
CA LYS A 185 -21.97 -4.39 9.08
C LYS A 185 -21.23 -3.10 8.80
N ILE A 186 -20.63 -3.00 7.62
CA ILE A 186 -19.95 -1.79 7.17
C ILE A 186 -20.49 -1.34 5.82
N ASP A 187 -20.98 -0.12 5.77
CA ASP A 187 -21.42 0.57 4.56
C ASP A 187 -20.36 1.63 4.16
N ILE A 188 -19.76 1.51 2.97
CA ILE A 188 -18.70 2.38 2.46
C ILE A 188 -19.22 3.18 1.26
N HIS A 189 -19.30 4.50 1.41
CA HIS A 189 -19.79 5.45 0.41
C HIS A 189 -18.70 6.39 -0.12
N GLY A 190 -17.58 6.52 0.57
CA GLY A 190 -16.52 7.45 0.20
C GLY A 190 -15.29 7.38 1.08
N GLY A 191 -14.28 8.20 0.78
CA GLY A 191 -13.01 8.25 1.51
C GLY A 191 -11.88 7.46 0.84
N ALA A 192 -10.70 7.53 1.46
CA ALA A 192 -9.48 6.85 0.99
C ALA A 192 -9.04 5.76 1.98
N TYR A 193 -8.45 4.68 1.45
CA TYR A 193 -8.22 3.47 2.21
C TYR A 193 -6.76 3.01 2.12
N GLY A 194 -6.19 2.70 3.28
CA GLY A 194 -5.02 1.85 3.41
C GLY A 194 -5.39 0.38 3.21
N LYS A 195 -4.89 -0.48 4.09
CA LYS A 195 -5.20 -1.91 4.06
C LYS A 195 -6.63 -2.11 4.57
N PHE A 196 -7.35 -3.08 4.01
CA PHE A 196 -8.68 -3.42 4.51
C PHE A 196 -8.84 -4.93 4.67
N ASN A 197 -9.19 -5.37 5.88
CA ASN A 197 -9.48 -6.77 6.16
C ASN A 197 -10.91 -6.93 6.67
N ALA A 198 -11.66 -7.83 6.05
CA ALA A 198 -12.96 -8.28 6.52
C ALA A 198 -12.96 -9.80 6.65
N TYR A 199 -13.25 -10.26 7.86
CA TYR A 199 -13.28 -11.67 8.20
C TYR A 199 -14.63 -12.30 7.88
N SER A 200 -14.72 -13.63 7.98
CA SER A 200 -15.98 -14.35 7.73
C SER A 200 -17.12 -13.79 8.57
N LEU A 201 -18.34 -13.86 8.04
CA LEU A 201 -19.57 -13.34 8.67
C LEU A 201 -19.67 -11.81 8.79
N ALA A 202 -18.68 -11.04 8.37
CA ALA A 202 -18.88 -9.61 8.16
C ALA A 202 -19.84 -9.37 6.97
N ASP A 203 -20.53 -8.23 6.97
CA ASP A 203 -21.37 -7.74 5.87
C ASP A 203 -20.82 -6.39 5.40
N VAL A 204 -20.00 -6.40 4.34
CA VAL A 204 -19.37 -5.20 3.79
C VAL A 204 -20.06 -4.82 2.50
N ALA A 205 -20.57 -3.59 2.42
CA ALA A 205 -21.17 -3.04 1.21
C ALA A 205 -20.38 -1.82 0.70
N LEU A 206 -19.95 -1.87 -0.56
CA LEU A 206 -19.37 -0.72 -1.27
C LEU A 206 -20.44 -0.06 -2.14
N TYR A 207 -20.65 1.23 -1.94
CA TYR A 207 -21.63 2.03 -2.69
C TYR A 207 -20.90 2.91 -3.70
N GLY A 208 -21.13 2.67 -4.98
CA GLY A 208 -20.44 3.36 -6.05
C GLY A 208 -20.84 2.87 -7.43
N GLY A 209 -19.98 3.05 -8.42
CA GLY A 209 -20.19 2.60 -9.78
C GLY A 209 -18.86 2.22 -10.45
N GLU A 210 -18.95 1.84 -11.72
CA GLU A 210 -17.77 1.52 -12.54
C GLU A 210 -16.92 0.37 -11.95
N PHE A 211 -17.55 -0.52 -11.17
CA PHE A 211 -16.86 -1.62 -10.51
C PHE A 211 -16.32 -2.62 -11.52
N ARG A 212 -15.07 -3.02 -11.31
CA ARG A 212 -14.34 -3.94 -12.19
C ARG A 212 -13.58 -4.98 -11.39
N LEU A 213 -13.66 -6.23 -11.83
CA LEU A 213 -12.78 -7.31 -11.38
C LEU A 213 -11.76 -7.59 -12.49
N ASP A 214 -10.47 -7.42 -12.18
CA ASP A 214 -9.37 -7.63 -13.14
C ASP A 214 -9.54 -6.83 -14.44
N GLY A 215 -10.08 -5.63 -14.30
CA GLY A 215 -10.32 -4.68 -15.36
C GLY A 215 -11.59 -4.90 -16.18
N GLN A 216 -12.32 -5.99 -15.94
CA GLN A 216 -13.62 -6.26 -16.56
C GLN A 216 -14.75 -5.70 -15.71
N LEU A 217 -15.71 -5.01 -16.35
CA LEU A 217 -16.91 -4.51 -15.65
C LEU A 217 -17.70 -5.67 -15.05
N ILE A 218 -18.13 -5.50 -13.81
CA ILE A 218 -19.00 -6.46 -13.13
C ILE A 218 -20.44 -6.20 -13.58
N GLY A 219 -21.05 -7.17 -14.25
CA GLY A 219 -22.44 -7.08 -14.69
C GLY A 219 -23.44 -7.20 -13.54
N GLY A 220 -24.69 -6.78 -13.78
CA GLY A 220 -25.74 -6.72 -12.76
C GLY A 220 -25.65 -5.49 -11.85
N LEU A 221 -24.92 -4.46 -12.29
CA LEU A 221 -24.73 -3.17 -11.60
C LEU A 221 -25.02 -1.99 -12.56
N GLU A 222 -25.90 -2.20 -13.54
CA GLU A 222 -26.18 -1.23 -14.61
C GLU A 222 -27.13 -0.11 -14.16
N GLN A 223 -27.98 -0.36 -13.16
CA GLN A 223 -28.96 0.60 -12.64
C GLN A 223 -28.67 0.98 -11.20
N VAL A 224 -28.94 2.24 -10.83
CA VAL A 224 -28.83 2.70 -9.44
C VAL A 224 -29.74 1.86 -8.54
N GLY A 225 -29.18 1.33 -7.45
CA GLY A 225 -29.85 0.43 -6.51
C GLY A 225 -29.55 -1.05 -6.74
N ASP A 226 -29.02 -1.42 -7.91
CA ASP A 226 -28.59 -2.79 -8.18
C ASP A 226 -27.53 -3.24 -7.16
N THR A 227 -27.56 -4.52 -6.82
CA THR A 227 -26.66 -5.11 -5.82
C THR A 227 -26.13 -6.45 -6.31
N VAL A 228 -24.81 -6.64 -6.21
CA VAL A 228 -24.14 -7.91 -6.55
C VAL A 228 -23.25 -8.32 -5.39
N ALA A 229 -23.41 -9.56 -4.92
CA ALA A 229 -22.44 -10.19 -4.01
C ALA A 229 -21.29 -10.75 -4.84
N ILE A 230 -20.04 -10.53 -4.39
CA ILE A 230 -18.86 -10.99 -5.13
C ILE A 230 -17.76 -11.45 -4.18
N ASP A 231 -17.13 -12.56 -4.55
CA ASP A 231 -15.87 -13.00 -3.95
C ASP A 231 -14.71 -12.46 -4.79
N ILE A 232 -13.68 -11.93 -4.15
CA ILE A 232 -12.44 -11.52 -4.83
C ILE A 232 -11.49 -12.72 -4.82
N PRO A 233 -11.21 -13.34 -5.99
CA PRO A 233 -10.24 -14.43 -6.05
C PRO A 233 -8.85 -13.98 -5.59
N ASN A 234 -8.04 -14.94 -5.14
CA ASN A 234 -6.64 -14.67 -4.81
C ASN A 234 -5.91 -14.05 -6.01
N ARG A 235 -5.15 -12.98 -5.76
CA ARG A 235 -4.47 -12.19 -6.79
C ARG A 235 -5.41 -11.51 -7.80
N SER A 236 -6.70 -11.37 -7.52
CA SER A 236 -7.54 -10.47 -8.30
C SER A 236 -7.50 -9.04 -7.76
N VAL A 237 -7.86 -8.11 -8.62
CA VAL A 237 -7.93 -6.67 -8.33
C VAL A 237 -9.38 -6.24 -8.52
N LEU A 238 -10.01 -5.80 -7.42
CA LEU A 238 -11.28 -5.08 -7.50
C LEU A 238 -10.98 -3.59 -7.55
N SER A 239 -11.61 -2.89 -8.49
CA SER A 239 -11.53 -1.43 -8.61
C SER A 239 -12.92 -0.85 -8.88
N GLY A 240 -13.08 0.45 -8.68
CA GLY A 240 -14.32 1.16 -8.95
C GLY A 240 -14.24 2.60 -8.49
N THR A 241 -15.36 3.31 -8.54
CA THR A 241 -15.49 4.67 -8.03
C THR A 241 -16.61 4.71 -6.99
N LEU A 242 -16.34 5.19 -5.78
CA LEU A 242 -17.33 5.31 -4.71
C LEU A 242 -18.34 6.43 -4.99
N THR A 243 -19.41 6.47 -4.18
CA THR A 243 -20.48 7.47 -4.27
C THR A 243 -19.98 8.90 -4.15
N ASP A 244 -18.89 9.14 -3.40
CA ASP A 244 -18.26 10.45 -3.29
C ASP A 244 -17.32 10.81 -4.47
N GLY A 245 -17.20 9.93 -5.46
CA GLY A 245 -16.31 10.08 -6.61
C GLY A 245 -14.86 9.60 -6.36
N THR A 246 -14.55 9.07 -5.19
CA THR A 246 -13.19 8.58 -4.88
C THR A 246 -12.94 7.23 -5.57
N PRO A 247 -11.89 7.09 -6.38
CA PRO A 247 -11.51 5.80 -6.95
C PRO A 247 -10.95 4.87 -5.85
N ILE A 248 -11.25 3.58 -5.95
CA ILE A 248 -10.78 2.54 -5.03
C ILE A 248 -10.07 1.40 -5.75
N VAL A 249 -9.18 0.76 -5.00
CA VAL A 249 -8.44 -0.43 -5.39
C VAL A 249 -8.34 -1.35 -4.18
N PHE A 250 -8.88 -2.56 -4.29
CA PHE A 250 -8.64 -3.66 -3.36
C PHE A 250 -7.86 -4.76 -4.08
N THR A 251 -6.76 -5.20 -3.49
CA THR A 251 -5.88 -6.23 -4.08
C THR A 251 -5.78 -7.42 -3.14
N ALA A 252 -6.18 -8.61 -3.61
CA ALA A 252 -6.03 -9.85 -2.85
C ALA A 252 -4.61 -10.41 -3.01
N LEU A 253 -3.59 -9.56 -2.85
CA LEU A 253 -2.18 -9.98 -2.88
C LEU A 253 -1.87 -10.76 -1.59
N LYS A 254 -1.20 -11.91 -1.73
CA LYS A 254 -0.72 -12.65 -0.56
C LYS A 254 0.44 -11.88 0.10
N GLY A 255 0.31 -11.52 1.37
CA GLY A 255 1.38 -10.89 2.15
C GLY A 255 0.88 -9.86 3.18
N SER A 256 1.81 -9.06 3.70
CA SER A 256 1.54 -7.96 4.63
C SER A 256 0.68 -6.85 4.02
N ASP A 257 0.74 -6.66 2.71
CA ASP A 257 0.28 -5.42 2.06
C ASP A 257 -1.01 -5.59 1.23
N GLY A 258 -1.51 -6.83 1.11
CA GLY A 258 -2.78 -7.11 0.45
C GLY A 258 -3.99 -6.86 1.35
N ASP A 259 -5.11 -6.56 0.71
CA ASP A 259 -6.43 -6.51 1.32
C ASP A 259 -6.95 -7.95 1.48
N SER A 260 -7.64 -8.23 2.59
CA SER A 260 -8.13 -9.58 2.90
C SER A 260 -9.62 -9.57 3.13
N LEU A 261 -10.40 -9.97 2.12
CA LEU A 261 -11.84 -10.15 2.24
C LEU A 261 -12.16 -11.63 2.24
N ALA A 262 -12.78 -12.12 3.31
CA ALA A 262 -13.26 -13.50 3.35
C ALA A 262 -14.38 -13.72 2.31
N PRO A 263 -14.53 -14.94 1.76
CA PRO A 263 -15.63 -15.26 0.85
C PRO A 263 -17.00 -14.97 1.47
N GLY A 264 -17.94 -14.50 0.65
CA GLY A 264 -19.33 -14.19 0.98
C GLY A 264 -19.55 -12.86 1.70
N VAL A 265 -18.48 -12.11 2.00
CA VAL A 265 -18.56 -10.90 2.84
C VAL A 265 -18.89 -9.63 2.04
N LEU A 266 -18.48 -9.57 0.77
CA LEU A 266 -18.52 -8.33 -0.01
C LEU A 266 -19.77 -8.25 -0.90
N LYS A 267 -20.45 -7.09 -0.81
CA LYS A 267 -21.51 -6.67 -1.71
C LYS A 267 -21.11 -5.35 -2.38
N LEU A 268 -21.39 -5.26 -3.67
CA LEU A 268 -21.29 -4.03 -4.45
C LEU A 268 -22.70 -3.50 -4.67
N LYS A 269 -22.89 -2.19 -4.49
CA LYS A 269 -24.17 -1.52 -4.69
C LYS A 269 -23.98 -0.35 -5.64
N ALA A 270 -24.70 -0.40 -6.75
CA ALA A 270 -24.67 0.65 -7.76
C ALA A 270 -25.33 1.93 -7.22
N THR A 271 -24.63 3.05 -7.28
CA THR A 271 -25.13 4.39 -6.94
C THR A 271 -24.76 5.40 -8.01
N SER A 272 -25.37 6.57 -7.98
CA SER A 272 -24.95 7.68 -8.83
C SER A 272 -23.56 8.16 -8.39
N VAL A 273 -22.58 8.06 -9.27
CA VAL A 273 -21.25 8.60 -9.07
C VAL A 273 -21.19 10.01 -9.69
N PRO A 274 -20.67 11.03 -8.99
CA PRO A 274 -20.45 12.36 -9.56
C PRO A 274 -19.63 12.29 -10.86
N PRO A 275 -19.77 13.20 -11.82
CA PRO A 275 -18.84 13.24 -12.96
C PRO A 275 -17.41 13.56 -12.49
N PRO A 276 -16.36 13.11 -13.23
CA PRO A 276 -14.99 13.50 -12.90
C PRO A 276 -14.78 15.02 -13.02
N LEU A 277 -13.84 15.55 -12.24
CA LEU A 277 -13.36 16.95 -12.34
C LEU A 277 -12.69 17.21 -13.72
N PRO A 278 -12.32 18.46 -14.06
CA PRO A 278 -11.63 18.77 -15.31
C PRO A 278 -10.44 17.86 -15.60
N ALA A 279 -10.18 17.65 -16.89
CA ALA A 279 -9.18 16.68 -17.37
C ALA A 279 -7.74 17.04 -16.97
N ASP A 280 -7.38 18.32 -16.88
CA ASP A 280 -6.02 18.75 -16.53
C ASP A 280 -6.01 19.59 -15.26
N LEU A 281 -5.39 19.07 -14.21
CA LEU A 281 -5.32 19.65 -12.88
C LEU A 281 -3.87 19.97 -12.51
N LEU A 282 -3.65 21.14 -11.92
CA LEU A 282 -2.39 21.55 -11.31
C LEU A 282 -2.58 21.76 -9.81
N ALA A 283 -1.87 21.03 -8.97
CA ALA A 283 -2.09 20.99 -7.53
C ALA A 283 -1.97 22.36 -6.84
N SER A 284 -1.14 23.28 -7.36
CA SER A 284 -0.98 24.64 -6.82
C SER A 284 -2.11 25.59 -7.17
N ARG A 285 -2.94 25.26 -8.17
CA ARG A 285 -4.01 26.13 -8.70
C ARG A 285 -5.40 25.56 -8.43
N ASP A 286 -5.56 24.27 -8.65
CA ASP A 286 -6.83 23.58 -8.68
C ASP A 286 -7.04 22.79 -7.38
N PRO A 287 -8.29 22.67 -6.88
CA PRO A 287 -8.56 21.81 -5.73
C PRO A 287 -8.09 20.38 -6.00
N THR A 288 -7.20 19.87 -5.14
CA THR A 288 -6.68 18.51 -5.25
C THR A 288 -7.81 17.48 -5.13
N PRO A 289 -8.02 16.62 -6.14
CA PRO A 289 -9.04 15.59 -6.06
C PRO A 289 -8.67 14.54 -5.00
N ARG A 290 -9.66 13.77 -4.52
CA ARG A 290 -9.41 12.65 -3.58
C ARG A 290 -8.68 11.47 -4.26
N GLY A 291 -8.79 11.37 -5.58
CA GLY A 291 -8.07 10.46 -6.46
C GLY A 291 -8.35 10.82 -7.91
N LEU A 292 -7.66 10.19 -8.86
CA LEU A 292 -7.85 10.45 -10.28
C LEU A 292 -8.74 9.40 -10.94
N ARG A 293 -9.60 9.85 -11.84
CA ARG A 293 -10.49 9.03 -12.66
C ARG A 293 -10.07 9.10 -14.12
N GLU A 294 -10.75 8.30 -14.94
CA GLU A 294 -10.47 8.18 -16.37
C GLU A 294 -10.45 9.52 -17.07
N GLY A 295 -9.42 9.74 -17.88
CA GLY A 295 -9.22 10.99 -18.63
C GLY A 295 -8.63 12.15 -17.82
N GLN A 296 -8.40 11.99 -16.52
CA GLN A 296 -7.81 13.03 -15.68
C GLN A 296 -6.29 12.93 -15.61
N THR A 297 -5.64 14.09 -15.64
CA THR A 297 -4.21 14.30 -15.41
C THR A 297 -4.06 15.25 -14.23
N LEU A 298 -3.30 14.85 -13.21
CA LEU A 298 -2.91 15.74 -12.12
C LEU A 298 -1.40 15.90 -12.11
N ARG A 299 -0.97 17.16 -12.14
CA ARG A 299 0.41 17.56 -11.94
C ARG A 299 0.61 18.11 -10.53
N VAL A 300 1.50 17.47 -9.77
CA VAL A 300 1.92 17.87 -8.43
C VAL A 300 3.24 18.62 -8.58
N ASP A 301 3.15 19.94 -8.64
CA ASP A 301 4.29 20.83 -8.79
C ASP A 301 5.00 21.10 -7.46
N ALA A 302 6.11 21.84 -7.53
CA ALA A 302 7.00 22.05 -6.40
C ALA A 302 6.27 22.69 -5.19
N GLY A 303 6.51 22.12 -4.00
CA GLY A 303 5.90 22.58 -2.76
C GLY A 303 4.51 22.03 -2.48
N GLN A 304 3.88 21.36 -3.46
CA GLN A 304 2.59 20.71 -3.27
C GLN A 304 2.73 19.30 -2.70
N VAL A 305 1.73 18.90 -1.92
CA VAL A 305 1.69 17.60 -1.23
C VAL A 305 0.35 16.93 -1.48
N LEU A 306 0.35 15.77 -2.12
CA LEU A 306 -0.78 14.86 -2.10
C LEU A 306 -0.80 14.09 -0.79
N GLY A 307 -1.99 13.94 -0.21
CA GLY A 307 -2.15 13.18 1.03
C GLY A 307 -1.90 11.68 0.86
N ASN A 308 -1.77 10.97 1.99
CA ASN A 308 -1.71 9.51 2.02
C ASN A 308 -2.95 8.86 1.37
N TYR A 309 -2.79 7.63 0.88
CA TYR A 309 -3.83 6.78 0.29
C TYR A 309 -4.44 7.33 -1.00
N PHE A 310 -3.71 8.21 -1.69
CA PHE A 310 -4.14 8.71 -2.99
C PHE A 310 -4.22 7.56 -4.00
N THR A 311 -5.29 7.53 -4.80
CA THR A 311 -5.48 6.52 -5.84
C THR A 311 -5.49 7.16 -7.23
N ALA A 312 -4.55 6.76 -8.08
CA ALA A 312 -4.57 7.03 -9.51
C ALA A 312 -5.38 5.91 -10.20
N GLY A 313 -6.64 6.22 -10.54
CA GLY A 313 -7.58 5.30 -11.16
C GLY A 313 -7.33 5.04 -12.64
N ARG A 314 -8.10 4.11 -13.22
CA ARG A 314 -7.96 3.66 -14.61
C ARG A 314 -7.93 4.81 -15.58
N GLY A 315 -6.99 4.78 -16.53
CA GLY A 315 -6.90 5.76 -17.61
C GLY A 315 -6.51 7.18 -17.15
N SER A 316 -6.12 7.36 -15.89
CA SER A 316 -5.62 8.63 -15.37
C SER A 316 -4.11 8.75 -15.51
N THR A 317 -3.61 9.98 -15.37
CA THR A 317 -2.18 10.29 -15.34
C THR A 317 -1.82 11.11 -14.09
N LEU A 318 -0.89 10.61 -13.27
CA LEU A 318 -0.32 11.36 -12.16
C LEU A 318 1.13 11.74 -12.49
N ILE A 319 1.45 13.03 -12.45
CA ILE A 319 2.79 13.57 -12.67
C ILE A 319 3.23 14.29 -11.40
N VAL A 320 4.35 13.85 -10.79
CA VAL A 320 4.91 14.47 -9.59
C VAL A 320 6.26 15.07 -9.95
N ASP A 321 6.30 16.39 -10.09
CA ASP A 321 7.52 17.11 -10.47
C ASP A 321 8.56 17.13 -9.35
N PRO A 322 9.82 17.47 -9.64
CA PRO A 322 10.80 17.79 -8.61
C PRO A 322 10.25 18.81 -7.59
N GLY A 323 10.36 18.49 -6.31
CA GLY A 323 9.82 19.31 -5.20
C GLY A 323 8.35 19.04 -4.86
N GLY A 324 7.59 18.35 -5.72
CA GLY A 324 6.27 17.81 -5.38
C GLY A 324 6.38 16.58 -4.48
N THR A 325 5.37 16.32 -3.65
CA THR A 325 5.34 15.18 -2.74
C THR A 325 4.04 14.41 -2.84
N VAL A 326 4.11 13.09 -2.84
CA VAL A 326 2.98 12.20 -2.59
C VAL A 326 3.14 11.54 -1.22
N GLY A 327 2.05 11.47 -0.47
CA GLY A 327 1.96 10.78 0.81
C GLY A 327 2.21 9.27 0.72
N ASN A 328 2.00 8.59 1.83
CA ASN A 328 2.17 7.15 1.92
C ASN A 328 1.07 6.38 1.18
N ASN A 329 1.42 5.18 0.70
CA ASN A 329 0.53 4.19 0.12
C ASN A 329 -0.22 4.73 -1.11
N LEU A 330 0.53 5.25 -2.08
CA LEU A 330 0.00 5.61 -3.39
C LEU A 330 -0.48 4.33 -4.09
N ARG A 331 -1.76 4.30 -4.50
CA ARG A 331 -2.32 3.19 -5.28
C ARG A 331 -2.52 3.61 -6.74
N SER A 332 -2.23 2.71 -7.66
CA SER A 332 -2.39 2.91 -9.10
C SER A 332 -3.07 1.69 -9.71
N VAL A 333 -4.13 1.89 -10.49
CA VAL A 333 -4.82 0.83 -11.24
C VAL A 333 -4.99 1.26 -12.69
N ALA A 334 -4.39 0.52 -13.64
CA ALA A 334 -4.44 0.85 -15.06
C ALA A 334 -4.15 2.35 -15.37
N ALA A 335 -3.28 2.98 -14.58
CA ALA A 335 -2.96 4.40 -14.66
C ALA A 335 -1.50 4.62 -15.10
N THR A 336 -1.21 5.83 -15.57
CA THR A 336 0.18 6.27 -15.82
C THR A 336 0.64 7.12 -14.66
N VAL A 337 1.73 6.76 -14.00
CA VAL A 337 2.29 7.50 -12.87
C VAL A 337 3.75 7.81 -13.13
N LYS A 338 4.11 9.10 -13.09
CA LYS A 338 5.48 9.59 -13.28
C LYS A 338 5.92 10.37 -12.05
N ILE A 339 6.94 9.92 -11.35
CA ILE A 339 7.41 10.53 -10.10
C ILE A 339 8.86 10.95 -10.23
N SER A 340 9.06 12.27 -10.38
CA SER A 340 10.34 12.98 -10.23
C SER A 340 10.52 13.61 -8.85
N GLY A 341 9.42 13.87 -8.14
CA GLY A 341 9.40 14.39 -6.77
C GLY A 341 9.56 13.33 -5.69
N LYS A 342 9.04 13.59 -4.49
CA LYS A 342 9.11 12.71 -3.31
C LYS A 342 7.89 11.78 -3.23
N LEU A 343 8.13 10.52 -2.86
CA LEU A 343 7.09 9.58 -2.43
C LEU A 343 7.35 9.19 -0.97
N ASN A 344 6.42 9.51 -0.07
CA ASN A 344 6.56 9.26 1.37
C ASN A 344 6.04 7.87 1.74
N GLY A 345 6.71 6.81 1.28
CA GLY A 345 6.42 5.43 1.68
C GLY A 345 6.10 4.52 0.50
N ASP A 346 5.04 3.73 0.63
CA ASP A 346 4.77 2.60 -0.27
C ASP A 346 4.00 3.00 -1.54
N LEU A 347 4.19 2.19 -2.59
CA LEU A 347 3.48 2.28 -3.87
C LEU A 347 2.86 0.92 -4.21
N VAL A 348 1.58 0.91 -4.59
CA VAL A 348 0.89 -0.27 -5.11
C VAL A 348 0.45 0.00 -6.55
N ALA A 349 0.97 -0.77 -7.51
CA ALA A 349 0.72 -0.62 -8.93
C ALA A 349 0.09 -1.88 -9.51
N VAL A 350 -1.19 -1.82 -9.90
CA VAL A 350 -1.94 -3.00 -10.34
C VAL A 350 -2.61 -2.84 -11.71
N ASP A 351 -2.93 -3.99 -12.32
CA ASP A 351 -3.80 -4.14 -13.49
C ASP A 351 -3.46 -3.21 -14.66
N GLY A 352 -2.22 -3.30 -15.16
CA GLY A 352 -1.76 -2.54 -16.32
C GLY A 352 -1.25 -1.15 -16.01
N SER A 353 -0.97 -0.85 -14.74
CA SER A 353 -0.33 0.42 -14.36
C SER A 353 1.05 0.57 -14.99
N GLN A 354 1.40 1.79 -15.38
CA GLN A 354 2.70 2.17 -15.94
C GLN A 354 3.36 3.18 -15.00
N ILE A 355 4.43 2.76 -14.34
CA ILE A 355 5.11 3.56 -13.32
C ILE A 355 6.51 3.95 -13.82
N GLU A 356 6.79 5.25 -13.86
CA GLU A 356 8.12 5.81 -14.10
C GLU A 356 8.61 6.52 -12.84
N LEU A 357 9.69 6.01 -12.25
CA LEU A 357 10.32 6.56 -11.05
C LEU A 357 11.68 7.15 -11.43
N SER A 358 11.83 8.46 -11.33
CA SER A 358 13.08 9.15 -11.66
C SER A 358 13.52 10.08 -10.55
N ALA A 359 14.82 10.14 -10.24
CA ALA A 359 15.38 11.07 -9.26
C ALA A 359 14.67 11.09 -7.88
N GLY A 360 15.10 11.95 -6.96
CA GLY A 360 14.45 12.14 -5.65
C GLY A 360 14.94 11.19 -4.55
N SER A 361 14.30 11.30 -3.38
CA SER A 361 14.68 10.53 -2.19
C SER A 361 14.34 9.04 -2.30
N SER A 362 14.88 8.25 -1.37
CA SER A 362 14.40 6.90 -1.12
C SER A 362 12.89 6.87 -0.91
N MET A 363 12.27 5.78 -1.33
CA MET A 363 10.88 5.43 -1.06
C MET A 363 10.78 4.13 -0.26
N GLY A 364 9.58 3.80 0.19
CA GLY A 364 9.28 2.53 0.85
C GLY A 364 9.29 1.35 -0.13
N SER A 365 8.33 0.45 0.05
CA SER A 365 8.16 -0.72 -0.78
C SER A 365 7.27 -0.44 -2.00
N VAL A 366 7.56 -1.13 -3.09
CA VAL A 366 6.76 -1.11 -4.32
C VAL A 366 6.16 -2.49 -4.54
N PHE A 367 4.84 -2.56 -4.64
CA PHE A 367 4.09 -3.78 -4.93
C PHE A 367 3.50 -3.65 -6.32
N ALA A 368 3.85 -4.56 -7.22
CA ALA A 368 3.36 -4.54 -8.58
C ALA A 368 2.65 -5.84 -8.94
N GLN A 369 1.47 -5.71 -9.55
CA GLN A 369 0.74 -6.85 -10.10
C GLN A 369 0.22 -6.55 -11.50
N ARG A 370 0.62 -7.35 -12.50
CA ARG A 370 0.25 -7.11 -13.91
C ARG A 370 0.60 -5.70 -14.39
N SER A 371 1.71 -5.14 -13.90
CA SER A 371 2.11 -3.74 -14.13
C SER A 371 3.50 -3.63 -14.75
N ARG A 372 3.83 -2.44 -15.23
CA ARG A 372 5.17 -2.10 -15.75
C ARG A 372 5.79 -1.01 -14.92
N LEU A 373 7.05 -1.21 -14.54
CA LEU A 373 7.81 -0.29 -13.72
C LEU A 373 9.13 0.01 -14.39
N LYS A 374 9.52 1.28 -14.37
CA LYS A 374 10.84 1.75 -14.77
C LYS A 374 11.41 2.64 -13.69
N MET A 375 12.64 2.39 -13.27
CA MET A 375 13.33 3.21 -12.27
C MET A 375 14.67 3.71 -12.78
N THR A 376 14.95 5.00 -12.58
CA THR A 376 16.20 5.68 -12.96
C THR A 376 16.67 6.61 -11.83
N GLY A 377 17.91 6.46 -11.36
CA GLY A 377 18.52 7.40 -10.41
C GLY A 377 17.85 7.51 -9.02
N ARG A 378 17.12 6.48 -8.58
CA ARG A 378 16.34 6.50 -7.33
C ARG A 378 16.56 5.24 -6.49
N SER A 379 16.29 5.31 -5.19
CA SER A 379 16.33 4.15 -4.29
C SER A 379 14.94 3.70 -3.84
N ALA A 380 14.67 2.40 -3.86
CA ALA A 380 13.50 1.77 -3.25
C ALA A 380 13.95 0.75 -2.20
N PHE A 381 13.25 0.71 -1.07
CA PHE A 381 13.52 -0.28 -0.03
C PHE A 381 13.17 -1.69 -0.53
N GLY A 382 11.93 -1.91 -0.95
CA GLY A 382 11.46 -3.20 -1.45
C GLY A 382 10.80 -3.10 -2.81
N VAL A 383 10.95 -4.10 -3.67
CA VAL A 383 10.17 -4.25 -4.90
C VAL A 383 9.67 -5.69 -5.01
N PHE A 384 8.34 -5.86 -5.02
CA PHE A 384 7.64 -7.13 -5.08
C PHE A 384 6.81 -7.20 -6.35
N LEU A 385 7.11 -8.15 -7.24
CA LEU A 385 6.53 -8.22 -8.57
C LEU A 385 5.74 -9.51 -8.77
N TYR A 386 4.50 -9.38 -9.22
CA TYR A 386 3.62 -10.48 -9.62
C TYR A 386 3.15 -10.25 -11.07
N ASP A 387 3.48 -11.15 -11.99
CA ASP A 387 3.14 -11.00 -13.41
C ASP A 387 3.50 -9.61 -13.98
N SER A 388 4.60 -9.01 -13.52
CA SER A 388 4.96 -7.61 -13.79
C SER A 388 6.33 -7.48 -14.44
N THR A 389 6.55 -6.40 -15.19
CA THR A 389 7.87 -6.07 -15.74
C THR A 389 8.51 -4.94 -14.94
N PHE A 390 9.81 -5.04 -14.69
CA PHE A 390 10.56 -4.03 -13.95
C PHE A 390 11.93 -3.77 -14.55
N ASP A 391 12.14 -2.54 -15.01
CA ASP A 391 13.40 -2.08 -15.60
C ASP A 391 14.16 -1.19 -14.62
N VAL A 392 15.35 -1.63 -14.21
CA VAL A 392 16.28 -0.89 -13.34
C VAL A 392 17.41 -0.30 -14.19
N GLU A 393 17.31 1.00 -14.41
CA GLU A 393 18.26 1.77 -15.21
C GLU A 393 19.40 2.32 -14.35
N ARG A 394 20.32 3.05 -15.01
CA ARG A 394 21.47 3.69 -14.36
C ARG A 394 21.06 4.51 -13.13
N GLY A 395 21.77 4.28 -12.04
CA GLY A 395 21.56 4.97 -10.76
C GLY A 395 20.33 4.50 -9.98
N GLY A 396 19.50 3.61 -10.52
CA GLY A 396 18.46 2.92 -9.76
C GLY A 396 19.08 2.01 -8.69
N THR A 397 18.55 2.04 -7.47
CA THR A 397 18.96 1.16 -6.37
C THR A 397 17.71 0.49 -5.78
N VAL A 398 17.77 -0.82 -5.60
CA VAL A 398 16.71 -1.58 -4.92
C VAL A 398 17.37 -2.39 -3.81
N GLU A 399 16.90 -2.26 -2.57
CA GLU A 399 17.50 -2.99 -1.45
C GLU A 399 17.03 -4.44 -1.39
N PHE A 400 15.72 -4.65 -1.49
CA PHE A 400 15.07 -5.95 -1.53
C PHE A 400 14.26 -6.11 -2.82
N LEU A 401 14.52 -7.18 -3.57
CA LEU A 401 13.80 -7.48 -4.81
C LEU A 401 13.24 -8.90 -4.76
N ARG A 402 11.93 -9.03 -5.00
CA ARG A 402 11.28 -10.33 -5.17
C ARG A 402 10.47 -10.38 -6.46
N GLY A 403 10.95 -11.19 -7.41
CA GLY A 403 10.22 -11.55 -8.63
C GLY A 403 9.46 -12.86 -8.46
N MET A 404 8.14 -12.83 -8.58
CA MET A 404 7.29 -14.02 -8.56
C MET A 404 7.07 -14.59 -9.95
N GLU A 405 6.23 -15.62 -10.05
CA GLU A 405 5.80 -16.19 -11.32
C GLU A 405 5.28 -15.11 -12.27
N GLY A 406 5.63 -15.24 -13.56
CA GLY A 406 5.24 -14.33 -14.63
C GLY A 406 5.98 -13.00 -14.65
N SER A 407 6.76 -12.67 -13.62
CA SER A 407 7.51 -11.42 -13.56
C SER A 407 8.80 -11.46 -14.38
N GLU A 408 9.13 -10.32 -14.98
CA GLU A 408 10.36 -10.09 -15.76
C GLU A 408 11.11 -8.89 -15.18
N ILE A 409 12.37 -9.07 -14.83
CA ILE A 409 13.21 -8.05 -14.21
C ILE A 409 14.42 -7.81 -15.10
N ASN A 410 14.65 -6.56 -15.50
CA ASN A 410 15.76 -6.16 -16.34
C ASN A 410 16.63 -5.16 -15.60
N VAL A 411 17.94 -5.42 -15.51
CA VAL A 411 18.90 -4.52 -14.87
C VAL A 411 19.95 -4.10 -15.88
N HIS A 412 19.95 -2.81 -16.24
CA HIS A 412 20.82 -2.24 -17.28
C HIS A 412 22.03 -1.49 -16.73
N GLY A 413 21.94 -0.89 -15.53
CA GLY A 413 23.05 -0.11 -14.98
C GLY A 413 22.88 0.36 -13.53
N GLY A 414 21.92 -0.21 -12.80
CA GLY A 414 21.66 0.09 -11.40
C GLY A 414 22.28 -0.91 -10.43
N ARG A 415 21.86 -0.85 -9.17
CA ARG A 415 22.22 -1.80 -8.12
C ARG A 415 20.96 -2.45 -7.57
N VAL A 416 20.95 -3.77 -7.45
CA VAL A 416 19.83 -4.50 -6.85
C VAL A 416 20.37 -5.44 -5.79
N GLY A 417 19.89 -5.30 -4.56
CA GLY A 417 20.41 -5.97 -3.37
C GLY A 417 21.40 -5.12 -2.57
N THR A 418 21.60 -5.50 -1.30
CA THR A 418 22.68 -4.94 -0.48
C THR A 418 24.02 -5.63 -0.77
N ILE A 419 25.10 -4.88 -0.64
CA ILE A 419 26.49 -5.34 -0.75
C ILE A 419 27.13 -5.02 0.59
N GLY A 420 27.76 -6.00 1.22
CA GLY A 420 28.57 -5.79 2.41
C GLY A 420 27.82 -5.61 3.74
N SER A 421 26.49 -5.81 3.79
CA SER A 421 25.71 -5.59 5.02
C SER A 421 25.93 -6.66 6.10
N GLY A 422 26.58 -7.79 5.78
CA GLY A 422 26.72 -8.93 6.70
C GLY A 422 25.40 -9.61 7.07
N SER A 423 24.27 -9.10 6.58
CA SER A 423 22.96 -9.70 6.72
C SER A 423 22.84 -10.90 5.78
N LEU A 424 22.47 -12.06 6.34
CA LEU A 424 22.23 -13.29 5.59
C LEU A 424 20.79 -13.36 5.04
N GLN A 425 20.04 -12.24 5.06
CA GLN A 425 18.71 -12.22 4.47
C GLN A 425 18.81 -12.11 2.95
N ASP A 426 17.98 -12.89 2.26
CA ASP A 426 17.88 -12.89 0.80
C ASP A 426 17.48 -11.50 0.29
N THR A 427 18.43 -10.79 -0.33
CA THR A 427 18.22 -9.45 -0.85
C THR A 427 17.56 -9.49 -2.24
N VAL A 428 17.82 -10.55 -3.00
CA VAL A 428 17.20 -10.77 -4.31
C VAL A 428 16.65 -12.19 -4.38
N GLN A 429 15.38 -12.31 -4.69
CA GLN A 429 14.70 -13.60 -4.84
C GLN A 429 13.92 -13.64 -6.16
N VAL A 430 14.30 -14.54 -7.05
CA VAL A 430 13.55 -14.81 -8.29
C VAL A 430 12.92 -16.19 -8.15
N ASN A 431 11.63 -16.23 -7.85
CA ASN A 431 10.91 -17.47 -7.65
C ASN A 431 10.63 -18.20 -8.95
N ARG A 432 10.21 -19.46 -8.84
CA ARG A 432 9.86 -20.30 -9.98
C ARG A 432 8.88 -19.57 -10.90
N GLY A 433 9.17 -19.62 -12.20
CA GLY A 433 8.37 -18.97 -13.25
C GLY A 433 8.75 -17.52 -13.53
N GLY A 434 9.44 -16.84 -12.61
CA GLY A 434 10.01 -15.50 -12.82
C GLY A 434 11.31 -15.54 -13.64
N VAL A 435 11.61 -14.41 -14.29
CA VAL A 435 12.81 -14.21 -15.11
C VAL A 435 13.53 -12.95 -14.67
N MET A 436 14.85 -13.03 -14.52
CA MET A 436 15.71 -11.87 -14.29
C MET A 436 16.85 -11.82 -15.31
N ASN A 437 17.06 -10.66 -15.90
CA ASN A 437 18.09 -10.36 -16.88
C ASN A 437 19.04 -9.29 -16.30
N LEU A 438 20.31 -9.64 -16.15
CA LEU A 438 21.36 -8.71 -15.76
C LEU A 438 22.22 -8.39 -16.99
N PHE A 439 21.98 -7.21 -17.57
CA PHE A 439 22.73 -6.69 -18.72
C PHE A 439 23.93 -5.83 -18.28
N GLY A 440 23.83 -5.21 -17.11
CA GLY A 440 24.86 -4.37 -16.51
C GLY A 440 24.53 -4.02 -15.06
N GLY A 441 25.39 -3.25 -14.40
CA GLY A 441 25.20 -2.90 -12.99
C GLY A 441 25.63 -4.00 -12.02
N THR A 442 25.06 -4.01 -10.82
CA THR A 442 25.49 -4.91 -9.74
C THR A 442 24.31 -5.57 -9.03
N LEU A 443 24.40 -6.88 -8.83
CA LEU A 443 23.54 -7.65 -7.94
C LEU A 443 24.19 -7.82 -6.57
N GLY A 444 23.41 -7.77 -5.50
CA GLY A 444 23.87 -7.86 -4.12
C GLY A 444 24.39 -9.23 -3.68
N ASP A 445 24.87 -9.29 -2.44
CA ASP A 445 25.61 -10.41 -1.83
C ASP A 445 24.76 -11.60 -1.41
N VAL A 446 23.43 -11.55 -1.46
CA VAL A 446 22.59 -12.69 -1.09
C VAL A 446 21.44 -12.75 -2.08
N SER A 447 21.57 -13.67 -3.04
CA SER A 447 20.62 -13.82 -4.16
C SER A 447 20.21 -15.28 -4.30
N ARG A 448 18.91 -15.54 -4.39
CA ARG A 448 18.34 -16.90 -4.58
C ARG A 448 17.47 -16.99 -5.80
N ILE A 449 17.81 -17.90 -6.69
CA ILE A 449 17.15 -18.08 -7.98
C ILE A 449 16.47 -19.45 -8.03
N GLY A 450 15.15 -19.45 -7.86
CA GLY A 450 14.29 -20.60 -8.21
C GLY A 450 13.66 -20.49 -9.61
N GLY A 451 13.77 -19.34 -10.26
CA GLY A 451 13.32 -19.07 -11.64
C GLY A 451 14.44 -19.15 -12.67
N THR A 452 14.38 -18.30 -13.70
CA THR A 452 15.46 -18.16 -14.70
C THR A 452 16.23 -16.87 -14.45
N PHE A 453 17.56 -16.98 -14.39
CA PHE A 453 18.46 -15.84 -14.31
C PHE A 453 19.40 -15.84 -15.51
N ASN A 454 19.46 -14.73 -16.23
CA ASN A 454 20.31 -14.52 -17.39
C ASN A 454 21.37 -13.46 -17.06
N LEU A 455 22.63 -13.88 -16.97
CA LEU A 455 23.79 -13.02 -16.80
C LEU A 455 24.41 -12.72 -18.17
N ALA A 456 24.10 -11.56 -18.72
CA ALA A 456 24.67 -11.08 -19.98
C ALA A 456 25.81 -10.07 -19.76
N GLY A 457 25.85 -9.40 -18.61
CA GLY A 457 26.89 -8.47 -18.21
C GLY A 457 26.78 -8.11 -16.73
N GLY A 458 27.54 -7.12 -16.28
CA GLY A 458 27.52 -6.65 -14.88
C GLY A 458 28.25 -7.56 -13.90
N THR A 459 27.93 -7.42 -12.62
CA THR A 459 28.60 -8.12 -11.52
C THR A 459 27.58 -8.75 -10.57
N LEU A 460 27.73 -10.05 -10.32
CA LEU A 460 27.04 -10.73 -9.23
C LEU A 460 27.81 -10.55 -7.92
N GLY A 461 27.11 -10.26 -6.83
CA GLY A 461 27.68 -10.20 -5.49
C GLY A 461 28.12 -11.56 -4.98
N ARG A 462 28.45 -11.61 -3.68
CA ARG A 462 28.75 -12.87 -2.97
C ARG A 462 27.49 -13.73 -2.83
N PHE A 463 27.65 -14.96 -2.33
CA PHE A 463 26.58 -15.90 -1.96
C PHE A 463 25.37 -15.95 -2.91
N PHE A 464 25.66 -16.08 -4.21
CA PHE A 464 24.62 -16.31 -5.21
C PHE A 464 24.22 -17.79 -5.22
N SER A 465 22.94 -18.10 -5.06
CA SER A 465 22.40 -19.46 -5.07
C SER A 465 21.39 -19.66 -6.20
N VAL A 466 21.49 -20.79 -6.89
CA VAL A 466 20.46 -21.29 -7.79
C VAL A 466 19.82 -22.51 -7.13
N ASP A 467 18.58 -22.34 -6.70
CA ASP A 467 17.81 -23.34 -5.97
C ASP A 467 17.30 -24.43 -6.93
N ARG A 468 16.84 -25.56 -6.38
CA ARG A 468 16.33 -26.70 -7.18
C ARG A 468 15.29 -26.28 -8.23
N GLY A 469 15.55 -26.64 -9.48
CA GLY A 469 14.72 -26.31 -10.63
C GLY A 469 14.91 -24.89 -11.18
N GLY A 470 15.76 -24.08 -10.55
CA GLY A 470 16.24 -22.82 -11.10
C GLY A 470 17.23 -23.04 -12.25
N VAL A 471 17.33 -22.02 -13.11
CA VAL A 471 18.22 -22.03 -14.28
C VAL A 471 19.05 -20.75 -14.28
N LEU A 472 20.37 -20.89 -14.29
CA LEU A 472 21.31 -19.80 -14.51
C LEU A 472 21.94 -19.93 -15.90
N ASN A 473 21.73 -18.93 -16.75
CA ASN A 473 22.39 -18.80 -18.04
C ASN A 473 23.45 -17.70 -17.95
N VAL A 474 24.68 -18.03 -18.37
CA VAL A 474 25.82 -17.14 -18.31
C VAL A 474 26.36 -16.95 -19.72
N SER A 475 26.27 -15.72 -20.22
CA SER A 475 26.89 -15.30 -21.48
C SER A 475 27.86 -14.14 -21.31
N GLY A 476 28.00 -13.58 -20.11
CA GLY A 476 28.94 -12.50 -19.84
C GLY A 476 29.03 -12.12 -18.36
N GLY A 477 29.66 -10.98 -18.10
CA GLY A 477 29.75 -10.38 -16.76
C GLY A 477 30.77 -11.03 -15.82
N SER A 478 30.58 -10.81 -14.52
CA SER A 478 31.52 -11.25 -13.47
C SER A 478 30.78 -11.84 -12.27
N PHE A 479 31.44 -12.77 -11.58
CA PHE A 479 30.90 -13.49 -10.43
C PHE A 479 31.64 -13.11 -9.15
N GLY A 480 30.89 -12.91 -8.07
CA GLY A 480 31.45 -12.80 -6.74
C GLY A 480 31.99 -14.12 -6.19
N GLN A 481 32.51 -14.03 -4.97
CA GLN A 481 32.95 -15.19 -4.20
C GLN A 481 31.72 -16.01 -3.80
N SER A 482 31.72 -17.30 -4.14
CA SER A 482 30.66 -18.29 -3.86
C SER A 482 29.43 -18.24 -4.79
N LEU A 483 29.35 -19.24 -5.67
CA LEU A 483 28.26 -19.49 -6.60
C LEU A 483 27.71 -20.88 -6.28
N TYR A 484 26.62 -20.93 -5.55
CA TYR A 484 25.99 -22.19 -5.13
C TYR A 484 24.98 -22.64 -6.18
N ILE A 485 25.11 -23.87 -6.65
CA ILE A 485 24.14 -24.47 -7.57
C ILE A 485 23.63 -25.76 -6.94
N ASP A 486 22.36 -25.75 -6.53
CA ASP A 486 21.74 -26.86 -5.81
C ASP A 486 21.50 -28.09 -6.68
N SER A 487 21.32 -29.23 -6.03
CA SER A 487 20.91 -30.47 -6.69
C SER A 487 19.54 -30.29 -7.39
N GLY A 488 19.51 -30.57 -8.69
CA GLY A 488 18.37 -30.36 -9.56
C GLY A 488 18.25 -28.96 -10.17
N ALA A 489 19.23 -28.07 -9.96
CA ALA A 489 19.35 -26.81 -10.70
C ALA A 489 20.17 -26.98 -12.00
N GLU A 490 20.02 -26.03 -12.92
CA GLU A 490 20.80 -25.98 -14.17
C GLU A 490 21.69 -24.73 -14.24
N LEU A 491 22.96 -24.93 -14.62
CA LEU A 491 23.93 -23.88 -14.94
C LEU A 491 24.39 -24.05 -16.38
N ASN A 492 24.21 -23.02 -17.21
CA ASN A 492 24.54 -23.02 -18.61
C ASN A 492 25.56 -21.92 -18.92
N PHE A 493 26.73 -22.28 -19.43
CA PHE A 493 27.72 -21.32 -19.93
C PHE A 493 27.66 -21.22 -21.45
N LEU A 494 27.74 -20.00 -21.95
CA LEU A 494 27.82 -19.66 -23.37
C LEU A 494 29.10 -18.87 -23.61
N GLY A 495 29.95 -19.35 -24.50
CA GLY A 495 31.28 -18.77 -24.70
C GLY A 495 32.14 -19.54 -25.70
N THR A 496 33.44 -19.29 -25.65
CA THR A 496 34.49 -19.92 -26.44
C THR A 496 35.63 -20.40 -25.54
N GLU A 497 36.52 -21.22 -26.10
CA GLU A 497 37.76 -21.65 -25.43
C GLU A 497 37.59 -22.33 -24.07
N PHE A 498 36.49 -23.08 -23.87
CA PHE A 498 36.29 -23.78 -22.60
C PHE A 498 37.39 -24.82 -22.34
N LYS A 499 38.00 -24.71 -21.16
CA LYS A 499 39.09 -25.56 -20.67
C LYS A 499 38.75 -26.12 -19.29
N LEU A 500 39.29 -27.30 -18.99
CA LEU A 500 39.17 -27.96 -17.71
C LEU A 500 40.58 -28.25 -17.17
N ASP A 501 40.93 -27.60 -16.06
CA ASP A 501 42.30 -27.46 -15.53
C ASP A 501 43.32 -27.01 -16.59
N GLY A 502 42.93 -26.03 -17.42
CA GLY A 502 43.79 -25.49 -18.48
C GLY A 502 43.77 -26.29 -19.79
N GLU A 503 43.26 -27.52 -19.80
CA GLU A 503 43.19 -28.36 -20.99
C GLU A 503 41.88 -28.18 -21.77
N PRO A 504 41.88 -28.04 -23.11
CA PRO A 504 40.65 -27.94 -23.90
C PRO A 504 39.71 -29.13 -23.69
N ILE A 505 38.40 -28.85 -23.59
CA ILE A 505 37.41 -29.92 -23.43
C ILE A 505 37.13 -30.58 -24.79
N PRO A 506 37.40 -31.89 -24.95
CA PRO A 506 37.20 -32.57 -26.23
C PRO A 506 35.70 -32.67 -26.58
N ARG A 507 35.40 -32.72 -27.88
CA ARG A 507 34.05 -32.91 -28.44
C ARG A 507 33.05 -31.77 -28.20
N LEU A 508 33.51 -30.59 -27.78
CA LEU A 508 32.67 -29.41 -27.85
C LEU A 508 32.40 -29.06 -29.32
N GLN A 509 31.12 -28.92 -29.67
CA GLN A 509 30.68 -28.52 -31.00
C GLN A 509 29.91 -27.20 -30.89
N GLN A 510 30.11 -26.32 -31.87
CA GLN A 510 29.43 -25.03 -31.94
C GLN A 510 27.90 -25.21 -31.97
N GLY A 511 27.18 -24.47 -31.12
CA GLY A 511 25.72 -24.52 -31.02
C GLY A 511 25.13 -25.76 -30.34
N VAL A 512 25.94 -26.76 -29.98
CA VAL A 512 25.49 -28.00 -29.33
C VAL A 512 25.74 -27.92 -27.83
N ARG A 513 24.73 -28.25 -27.02
CA ARG A 513 24.86 -28.32 -25.55
C ARG A 513 25.67 -29.55 -25.15
N PHE A 514 26.81 -29.32 -24.51
CA PHE A 514 27.64 -30.35 -23.90
C PHE A 514 27.38 -30.41 -22.39
N VAL A 515 27.01 -31.58 -21.87
CA VAL A 515 26.82 -31.78 -20.43
C VAL A 515 28.16 -32.12 -19.80
N LEU A 516 28.64 -31.26 -18.90
CA LEU A 516 29.88 -31.49 -18.17
C LEU A 516 29.61 -32.45 -17.02
N GLY A 517 30.31 -33.59 -16.98
CA GLY A 517 30.20 -34.58 -15.89
C GLY A 517 31.18 -34.33 -14.73
N ASP A 518 32.37 -33.79 -15.04
CA ASP A 518 33.41 -33.57 -14.05
C ASP A 518 33.11 -32.36 -13.16
N ARG A 519 33.35 -32.49 -11.85
CA ARG A 519 33.06 -31.47 -10.83
C ARG A 519 34.25 -31.10 -9.94
N GLY A 520 35.31 -31.92 -9.91
CA GLY A 520 36.50 -31.68 -9.08
C GLY A 520 37.61 -30.87 -9.76
N ARG A 521 37.27 -30.09 -10.80
CA ARG A 521 38.22 -29.43 -11.69
C ARG A 521 37.85 -27.95 -11.87
N THR A 522 38.81 -27.14 -12.28
CA THR A 522 38.64 -25.73 -12.61
C THR A 522 38.17 -25.59 -14.06
N LEU A 523 36.98 -25.05 -14.25
CA LEU A 523 36.46 -24.65 -15.56
C LEU A 523 36.93 -23.22 -15.86
N SER A 524 37.52 -23.01 -17.01
CA SER A 524 37.85 -21.67 -17.52
C SER A 524 37.47 -21.51 -18.98
N GLY A 525 37.47 -20.28 -19.47
CA GLY A 525 37.19 -19.97 -20.87
C GLY A 525 36.92 -18.48 -21.06
N VAL A 526 36.35 -18.15 -22.21
CA VAL A 526 35.92 -16.79 -22.56
C VAL A 526 34.40 -16.82 -22.73
N LEU A 527 33.66 -15.98 -22.03
CA LEU A 527 32.21 -15.87 -22.16
C LEU A 527 31.83 -15.21 -23.49
N ALA A 528 30.56 -15.30 -23.88
CA ALA A 528 30.08 -14.76 -25.16
C ALA A 528 30.25 -13.23 -25.29
N ASP A 529 30.38 -12.50 -24.19
CA ASP A 529 30.71 -11.07 -24.16
C ASP A 529 32.22 -10.77 -24.29
N GLY A 530 33.06 -11.80 -24.39
CA GLY A 530 34.51 -11.70 -24.47
C GLY A 530 35.22 -11.66 -23.12
N SER A 531 34.50 -11.69 -22.00
CA SER A 531 35.12 -11.67 -20.68
C SER A 531 35.73 -13.04 -20.33
N PRO A 532 36.98 -13.09 -19.83
CA PRO A 532 37.55 -14.33 -19.34
C PRO A 532 36.90 -14.72 -18.01
N PHE A 533 36.76 -16.02 -17.77
CA PHE A 533 36.31 -16.53 -16.47
C PHE A 533 37.10 -17.77 -16.05
N GLU A 534 37.17 -17.99 -14.73
CA GLU A 534 37.74 -19.17 -14.11
C GLU A 534 36.93 -19.53 -12.86
N ARG A 535 36.56 -20.80 -12.72
CA ARG A 535 35.76 -21.28 -11.59
C ARG A 535 36.07 -22.73 -11.23
N PHE A 536 36.39 -22.96 -9.96
CA PHE A 536 36.42 -24.31 -9.40
C PHE A 536 34.99 -24.82 -9.19
N LEU A 537 34.66 -25.98 -9.76
CA LEU A 537 33.27 -26.46 -9.83
C LEU A 537 32.78 -27.05 -8.48
N SER A 538 33.65 -27.67 -7.69
CA SER A 538 33.33 -28.21 -6.36
C SER A 538 33.85 -27.27 -5.26
N PRO A 539 33.35 -27.24 -4.01
CA PRO A 539 32.12 -27.86 -3.52
C PRO A 539 30.86 -27.01 -3.79
N THR A 540 30.99 -25.89 -4.50
CA THR A 540 29.90 -24.91 -4.64
C THR A 540 28.82 -25.35 -5.63
N ILE A 541 29.12 -26.23 -6.59
CA ILE A 541 28.14 -26.86 -7.47
C ILE A 541 27.86 -28.27 -6.95
N SER A 542 26.61 -28.53 -6.55
CA SER A 542 26.18 -29.84 -6.05
C SER A 542 26.35 -30.93 -7.10
N ALA A 543 26.63 -32.17 -6.67
CA ALA A 543 26.76 -33.32 -7.57
C ALA A 543 25.50 -33.58 -8.42
N GLY A 544 24.31 -33.21 -7.91
CA GLY A 544 23.05 -33.32 -8.63
C GLY A 544 22.70 -32.12 -9.52
N ALA A 545 23.57 -31.11 -9.62
CA ALA A 545 23.38 -29.98 -10.51
C ALA A 545 23.83 -30.31 -11.95
N LYS A 546 23.05 -29.84 -12.92
CA LYS A 546 23.37 -30.01 -14.34
C LYS A 546 24.14 -28.80 -14.84
N VAL A 547 25.39 -29.02 -15.24
CA VAL A 547 26.24 -28.00 -15.85
C VAL A 547 26.33 -28.27 -17.35
N THR A 548 26.00 -27.28 -18.18
CA THR A 548 26.15 -27.38 -19.63
C THR A 548 27.02 -26.26 -20.19
N LEU A 549 27.74 -26.57 -21.26
CA LEU A 549 28.57 -25.65 -22.03
C LEU A 549 28.02 -25.58 -23.45
N THR A 550 27.90 -24.39 -24.01
CA THR A 550 27.52 -24.19 -25.42
C THR A 550 28.54 -23.27 -26.07
N LEU A 551 29.27 -23.80 -27.06
CA LEU A 551 30.16 -22.99 -27.87
C LEU A 551 29.32 -22.05 -28.74
N VAL A 552 29.56 -20.75 -28.61
CA VAL A 552 28.99 -19.73 -29.48
C VAL A 552 30.04 -19.26 -30.48
N PRO A 553 29.66 -18.73 -31.67
CA PRO A 553 30.64 -18.07 -32.53
C PRO A 553 31.42 -17.03 -31.72
N GLU A 554 32.71 -16.87 -32.01
CA GLU A 554 33.47 -15.74 -31.44
C GLU A 554 32.69 -14.44 -31.67
N PRO A 555 32.67 -13.53 -30.68
CA PRO A 555 32.00 -12.25 -30.81
C PRO A 555 32.71 -11.42 -31.89
N GLN A 556 32.34 -11.65 -33.15
CA GLN A 556 32.52 -10.64 -34.19
C GLN A 556 31.70 -9.43 -33.72
N ALA A 557 32.26 -8.22 -33.81
CA ALA A 557 31.67 -7.00 -33.25
C ALA A 557 30.18 -6.77 -33.59
N PHE A 558 29.65 -7.45 -34.61
CA PHE A 558 28.25 -7.42 -35.05
C PHE A 558 27.30 -8.39 -34.32
N SER A 559 27.79 -9.48 -33.72
CA SER A 559 26.96 -10.57 -33.15
C SER A 559 26.44 -10.31 -31.73
N ILE A 560 27.05 -9.36 -31.00
CA ILE A 560 26.71 -9.05 -29.59
C ILE A 560 25.26 -8.51 -29.47
N CYS A 561 24.77 -7.79 -30.48
CA CYS A 561 23.40 -7.26 -30.47
C CYS A 561 22.31 -8.31 -30.70
N LEU A 562 22.61 -9.41 -31.41
CA LEU A 562 21.58 -10.37 -31.85
C LEU A 562 21.25 -11.41 -30.76
N MET A 563 22.19 -11.77 -29.90
CA MET A 563 21.96 -12.81 -28.88
C MET A 563 21.09 -12.33 -27.72
N ALA A 564 21.14 -11.06 -27.33
CA ALA A 564 20.23 -10.50 -26.33
C ALA A 564 18.75 -10.62 -26.76
N PHE A 565 18.48 -10.58 -28.07
CA PHE A 565 17.14 -10.76 -28.62
C PHE A 565 16.65 -12.21 -28.53
N LEU A 566 17.51 -13.21 -28.76
CA LEU A 566 17.08 -14.62 -28.84
C LEU A 566 16.62 -15.21 -27.50
N PHE A 567 17.11 -14.70 -26.36
CA PHE A 567 16.71 -15.20 -25.03
C PHE A 567 15.40 -14.60 -24.50
N GLY A 568 14.92 -13.48 -25.05
CA GLY A 568 13.66 -12.84 -24.62
C GLY A 568 12.38 -13.46 -25.23
N PHE A 569 12.48 -14.27 -26.28
CA PHE A 569 11.30 -14.72 -27.05
C PHE A 569 10.66 -16.04 -26.61
N SER A 570 11.25 -16.80 -25.68
CA SER A 570 10.75 -18.16 -25.37
C SER A 570 9.40 -18.20 -24.64
N LYS A 571 8.93 -17.09 -24.04
CA LYS A 571 7.60 -17.03 -23.37
C LYS A 571 6.54 -16.15 -24.03
N ARG A 572 6.89 -15.23 -24.95
CA ARG A 572 5.90 -14.29 -25.53
C ARG A 572 4.87 -14.93 -26.48
N ARG A 573 5.08 -16.16 -26.94
CA ARG A 573 4.12 -16.85 -27.84
C ARG A 573 2.96 -17.57 -27.16
N ALA A 574 2.96 -17.76 -25.83
CA ALA A 574 1.89 -18.52 -25.16
C ALA A 574 0.72 -17.65 -24.63
N LEU A 575 0.91 -16.33 -24.46
CA LEU A 575 -0.10 -15.46 -23.83
C LEU A 575 -0.97 -14.65 -24.81
N LEU A 576 -0.71 -14.73 -26.12
CA LEU A 576 -1.51 -14.10 -27.17
C LEU A 576 -2.49 -15.05 -27.87
N ALA A 577 -2.57 -16.32 -27.47
CA ALA A 577 -3.42 -17.35 -28.09
C ALA A 577 -4.67 -17.74 -27.26
N CYS A 578 -4.88 -17.14 -26.08
CA CYS A 578 -6.11 -17.29 -25.29
C CYS A 578 -6.55 -15.91 -24.78
N ARG A 579 -7.21 -15.14 -25.64
CA ARG A 579 -8.15 -14.09 -25.28
C ARG A 579 -9.24 -14.03 -26.34
#